data_AF-G2DYP5-F1
#
_entry.id   AF-G2DYP5-F1
#
_cell.length_a   1.000
_cell.length_b   1.000
_cell.length_c   1.000
_cell.angle_alpha   90.00
_cell.angle_beta   90.00
_cell.angle_gamma   90.00
#
_symmetry.space_group_name_H-M   'P 1'
#
loop_
_entity.id
_entity.type
_entity.pdbx_description
1 polymer ?
#
loop_
_entity_poly.entity_id
_entity_poly.type
_entity_poly.pdbx_seq_one_letter_code
_entity_poly.pdbx_strand_id
1 'polypeptide(L)'
;MSTTTVSFRSTTRDADLAALRRREAEARQAARQARRHAQEERRREETMRRRMAAASRAISEQETRFQNLVERLDEAAHRLPDLALATPRLTPLSDATARDPDRLESYADRLATEVDECAQVVESAIREAERLLERRLERAAAWRRAADLEQQMDLLRSQIEGAVARIRVEPGLAAPPQRPLPDAELETVQAYEATLKVLQDQARRQLERLQAQISSRETAIVLSGTPTHARTAEQALTEHAAEEHARTVAALRAHLNAELARASLSAQDLPDAMHAQLDAVTTQTSHVDYRSSITRLIARERQRRDGIARALELMQSVPDLAHDDPGLGLRWTSLAAQLQRIASGLEDFSPSVERESAQLHVDARRLVNMAFTRTDWIEGMCAQGFEVLEREEGEGLVVVDLDHPEIWLEATEYETDQGGFAATLEIMTDAAPNSSEDGVVTKDVCARLARAASSKTPNVATESTVIERERRIKRARRPAVARKTFTQCS
;
A
#
# COMPACT_ATOMS: atom_id res chain seq x y z
N MET A 1 55.11 103.19 -22.61
CA MET A 1 54.93 103.46 -21.16
C MET A 1 53.82 102.56 -20.65
N SER A 2 54.06 101.93 -19.50
CA SER A 2 53.41 100.72 -19.00
C SER A 2 51.93 100.88 -18.64
N THR A 3 51.12 99.92 -19.08
CA THR A 3 49.81 99.60 -18.50
C THR A 3 50.01 98.84 -17.20
N THR A 4 49.74 99.50 -16.07
CA THR A 4 49.80 98.91 -14.73
C THR A 4 48.46 98.27 -14.38
N THR A 5 48.39 96.94 -14.41
CA THR A 5 47.24 96.16 -13.97
C THR A 5 47.28 96.02 -12.45
N VAL A 6 46.44 96.78 -11.73
CA VAL A 6 46.29 96.66 -10.27
C VAL A 6 45.27 95.56 -9.97
N SER A 7 45.73 94.43 -9.43
CA SER A 7 44.87 93.36 -8.94
C SER A 7 44.55 93.56 -7.46
N PHE A 8 43.28 93.74 -7.12
CA PHE A 8 42.80 93.74 -5.74
C PHE A 8 42.52 92.28 -5.32
N ARG A 9 43.41 91.70 -4.50
CA ARG A 9 43.12 90.45 -3.76
C ARG A 9 42.31 90.80 -2.51
N SER A 10 41.00 90.54 -2.56
CA SER A 10 40.10 90.60 -1.39
C SER A 10 40.32 89.35 -0.53
N THR A 11 41.03 89.51 0.59
CA THR A 11 41.34 88.47 1.58
C THR A 11 40.13 88.01 2.40
N THR A 12 39.02 88.75 2.35
CA THR A 12 37.78 88.42 3.08
C THR A 12 36.96 87.32 2.42
N ARG A 13 36.96 87.21 1.09
CA ARG A 13 36.30 86.10 0.37
C ARG A 13 36.99 84.75 0.55
N ASP A 14 38.31 84.74 0.75
CA ASP A 14 39.10 83.51 0.93
C ASP A 14 38.92 82.89 2.33
N ALA A 15 38.72 83.71 3.37
CA ALA A 15 38.46 83.23 4.73
C ALA A 15 37.08 82.55 4.85
N ASP A 16 36.05 83.12 4.23
CA ASP A 16 34.69 82.54 4.20
C ASP A 16 34.62 81.28 3.34
N LEU A 17 35.36 81.23 2.22
CA LEU A 17 35.51 80.02 1.41
C LEU A 17 36.25 78.90 2.15
N ALA A 18 37.27 79.24 2.95
CA ALA A 18 37.99 78.26 3.77
C ALA A 18 37.12 77.70 4.92
N ALA A 19 36.29 78.54 5.56
CA ALA A 19 35.34 78.11 6.58
C ALA A 19 34.23 77.21 6.01
N LEU A 20 33.70 77.55 4.83
CA LEU A 20 32.74 76.70 4.10
C LEU A 20 33.35 75.36 3.71
N ARG A 21 34.59 75.32 3.21
CA ARG A 21 35.30 74.08 2.89
C ARG A 21 35.58 73.21 4.11
N ARG A 22 35.81 73.79 5.29
CA ARG A 22 35.94 73.05 6.56
C ARG A 22 34.61 72.43 6.98
N ARG A 23 33.50 73.19 6.96
CA ARG A 23 32.16 72.67 7.25
C ARG A 23 31.73 71.59 6.25
N GLU A 24 32.06 71.75 4.98
CA GLU A 24 31.78 70.75 3.94
C GLU A 24 32.65 69.49 4.11
N ALA A 25 33.91 69.64 4.52
CA ALA A 25 34.79 68.51 4.84
C ALA A 25 34.31 67.74 6.08
N GLU A 26 33.89 68.44 7.13
CA GLU A 26 33.28 67.86 8.34
C GLU A 26 31.97 67.13 8.01
N ALA A 27 31.09 67.74 7.20
CA ALA A 27 29.85 67.10 6.74
C ALA A 27 30.12 65.84 5.90
N ARG A 28 31.14 65.86 5.04
CA ARG A 28 31.57 64.69 4.25
C ARG A 28 32.18 63.59 5.12
N GLN A 29 32.90 63.94 6.19
CA GLN A 29 33.44 62.96 7.15
C GLN A 29 32.33 62.33 8.00
N ALA A 30 31.40 63.14 8.51
CA ALA A 30 30.22 62.66 9.23
C ALA A 30 29.35 61.73 8.35
N ALA A 31 29.12 62.09 7.09
CA ALA A 31 28.40 61.25 6.13
C ALA A 31 29.13 59.92 5.84
N ARG A 32 30.47 59.90 5.82
CA ARG A 32 31.26 58.67 5.66
C ARG A 32 31.17 57.76 6.89
N GLN A 33 31.21 58.33 8.09
CA GLN A 33 31.05 57.57 9.34
C GLN A 33 29.63 56.99 9.46
N ALA A 34 28.60 57.79 9.17
CA ALA A 34 27.21 57.31 9.14
C ALA A 34 27.00 56.17 8.13
N ARG A 35 27.60 56.26 6.93
CA ARG A 35 27.56 55.17 5.94
C ARG A 35 28.27 53.91 6.42
N ARG A 36 29.39 54.02 7.15
CA ARG A 36 30.09 52.86 7.72
C ARG A 36 29.26 52.19 8.81
N HIS A 37 28.70 52.95 9.74
CA HIS A 37 27.82 52.41 10.77
C HIS A 37 26.58 51.75 10.17
N ALA A 38 25.91 52.40 9.21
CA ALA A 38 24.76 51.80 8.52
C ALA A 38 25.14 50.52 7.74
N GLN A 39 26.33 50.45 7.16
CA GLN A 39 26.82 49.26 6.45
C GLN A 39 27.19 48.13 7.43
N GLU A 40 27.75 48.45 8.59
CA GLU A 40 28.02 47.49 9.67
C GLU A 40 26.73 46.94 10.29
N GLU A 41 25.73 47.79 10.53
CA GLU A 41 24.40 47.37 10.98
C GLU A 41 23.73 46.43 9.98
N ARG A 42 23.71 46.79 8.68
CA ARG A 42 23.19 45.91 7.61
C ARG A 42 23.90 44.56 7.57
N ARG A 43 25.23 44.53 7.73
CA ARG A 43 25.99 43.28 7.77
C ARG A 43 25.61 42.43 8.98
N ARG A 44 25.44 43.04 10.17
CA ARG A 44 25.00 42.33 11.38
C ARG A 44 23.60 41.77 11.20
N GLU A 45 22.65 42.57 10.72
CA GLU A 45 21.28 42.12 10.42
C GLU A 45 21.27 40.98 9.39
N GLU A 46 22.05 41.09 8.32
CA GLU A 46 22.15 40.05 7.31
C GLU A 46 22.74 38.75 7.89
N THR A 47 23.77 38.84 8.73
CA THR A 47 24.32 37.65 9.42
C THR A 47 23.31 37.02 10.37
N MET A 48 22.54 37.82 11.12
CA MET A 48 21.48 37.31 11.99
C MET A 48 20.37 36.62 11.19
N ARG A 49 19.92 37.22 10.08
CA ARG A 49 18.91 36.61 9.19
C ARG A 49 19.41 35.29 8.60
N ARG A 50 20.67 35.22 8.18
CA ARG A 50 21.27 33.98 7.66
C ARG A 50 21.35 32.89 8.71
N ARG A 51 21.71 33.23 9.95
CA ARG A 51 21.72 32.30 11.10
C ARG A 51 20.32 31.76 11.39
N MET A 52 19.33 32.65 11.51
CA MET A 52 17.94 32.24 11.71
C MET A 52 17.43 31.35 10.58
N ALA A 53 17.68 31.71 9.31
CA ALA A 53 17.27 30.89 8.17
C ALA A 53 17.99 29.54 8.09
N ALA A 54 19.22 29.42 8.61
CA ALA A 54 19.91 28.14 8.74
C ALA A 54 19.26 27.27 9.84
N ALA A 55 19.02 27.85 11.02
CA ALA A 55 18.37 27.15 12.13
C ALA A 55 16.94 26.70 11.79
N SER A 56 16.13 27.55 11.15
CA SER A 56 14.78 27.17 10.70
C SER A 56 14.79 26.04 9.68
N ARG A 57 15.77 26.01 8.77
CA ARG A 57 15.93 24.89 7.84
C ARG A 57 16.29 23.60 8.57
N ALA A 58 17.22 23.66 9.52
CA ALA A 58 17.57 22.50 10.33
C ALA A 58 16.36 21.97 11.10
N ILE A 59 15.54 22.84 11.70
CA ILE A 59 14.30 22.43 12.39
C ILE A 59 13.35 21.72 11.43
N SER A 60 13.06 22.31 10.27
CA SER A 60 12.17 21.72 9.27
C SER A 60 12.67 20.36 8.75
N GLU A 61 13.99 20.21 8.55
CA GLU A 61 14.59 18.92 8.19
C GLU A 61 14.41 17.87 9.29
N GLN A 62 14.56 18.25 10.57
CA GLN A 62 14.34 17.33 11.69
C GLN A 62 12.86 16.97 11.89
N GLU A 63 11.94 17.91 11.70
CA GLU A 63 10.50 17.65 11.72
C GLU A 63 10.09 16.67 10.61
N THR A 64 10.65 16.84 9.41
CA THR A 64 10.41 15.90 8.29
C THR A 64 10.94 14.50 8.61
N ARG A 65 12.15 14.41 9.18
CA ARG A 65 12.70 13.12 9.64
C ARG A 65 11.82 12.47 10.69
N PHE A 66 11.31 13.25 11.64
CA PHE A 66 10.41 12.77 12.67
C PHE A 66 9.09 12.25 12.09
N GLN A 67 8.48 12.98 11.14
CA GLN A 67 7.27 12.52 10.46
C GLN A 67 7.48 11.17 9.76
N ASN A 68 8.59 11.02 9.02
CA ASN A 68 8.95 9.75 8.40
C ASN A 68 9.13 8.61 9.42
N LEU A 69 9.67 8.91 10.61
CA LEU A 69 9.80 7.91 11.69
C LEU A 69 8.43 7.50 12.26
N VAL A 70 7.49 8.44 12.39
CA VAL A 70 6.12 8.16 12.83
C VAL A 70 5.39 7.32 11.79
N GLU A 71 5.46 7.67 10.51
CA GLU A 71 4.86 6.89 9.43
C GLU A 71 5.41 5.45 9.39
N ARG A 72 6.73 5.30 9.55
CA ARG A 72 7.37 3.98 9.63
C ARG A 72 6.93 3.20 10.88
N LEU A 73 6.73 3.86 12.01
CA LEU A 73 6.21 3.24 13.22
C LEU A 73 4.77 2.77 13.02
N ASP A 74 3.92 3.59 12.40
CA ASP A 74 2.54 3.26 12.10
C ASP A 74 2.46 2.07 11.14
N GLU A 75 3.23 2.08 10.05
CA GLU A 75 3.33 0.94 9.12
C GLU A 75 3.78 -0.34 9.85
N ALA A 76 4.79 -0.23 10.71
CA ALA A 76 5.27 -1.36 11.50
C ALA A 76 4.22 -1.86 12.49
N ALA A 77 3.43 -0.98 13.12
CA ALA A 77 2.37 -1.35 14.05
C ALA A 77 1.22 -2.11 13.36
N HIS A 78 0.91 -1.77 12.09
CA HIS A 78 -0.07 -2.52 11.30
C HIS A 78 0.41 -3.94 10.96
N ARG A 79 1.71 -4.12 10.73
CA ARG A 79 2.31 -5.41 10.37
C ARG A 79 2.63 -6.29 11.57
N LEU A 80 3.06 -5.69 12.69
CA LEU A 80 3.62 -6.38 13.85
C LEU A 80 2.66 -6.26 15.05
N PRO A 81 1.91 -7.32 15.38
CA PRO A 81 0.89 -7.26 16.44
C PRO A 81 1.45 -7.06 17.85
N ASP A 82 2.74 -7.33 18.07
CA ASP A 82 3.41 -7.17 19.36
C ASP A 82 4.10 -5.81 19.53
N LEU A 83 4.07 -4.94 18.51
CA LEU A 83 4.69 -3.63 18.57
C LEU A 83 3.82 -2.68 19.41
N ALA A 84 4.11 -2.60 20.71
CA ALA A 84 3.44 -1.70 21.64
C ALA A 84 4.34 -0.52 21.99
N LEU A 85 4.51 0.41 21.04
CA LEU A 85 5.19 1.69 21.28
C LEU A 85 4.19 2.83 21.16
N ALA A 86 4.14 3.70 22.17
CA ALA A 86 3.33 4.91 22.11
C ALA A 86 3.90 5.88 21.07
N THR A 87 3.03 6.60 20.35
CA THR A 87 3.47 7.60 19.37
C THR A 87 4.36 8.63 20.06
N PRO A 88 5.63 8.77 19.65
CA PRO A 88 6.54 9.75 20.25
C PRO A 88 6.01 11.17 20.02
N ARG A 89 6.39 12.11 20.88
CA ARG A 89 5.99 13.52 20.77
C ARG A 89 7.23 14.40 20.89
N LEU A 90 7.36 15.36 19.98
CA LEU A 90 8.42 16.37 20.01
C LEU A 90 8.07 17.53 20.93
N THR A 91 9.09 18.18 21.46
CA THR A 91 8.94 19.43 22.21
C THR A 91 8.55 20.57 21.25
N PRO A 92 7.39 21.22 21.41
CA PRO A 92 6.96 22.27 20.50
C PRO A 92 7.84 23.52 20.59
N LEU A 93 8.07 24.17 19.45
CA LEU A 93 8.77 25.44 19.38
C LEU A 93 7.95 26.55 20.06
N SER A 94 8.55 27.31 20.98
CA SER A 94 7.88 28.45 21.61
C SER A 94 8.11 29.76 20.84
N ASP A 95 7.12 30.66 20.84
CA ASP A 95 7.21 31.97 20.18
C ASP A 95 8.39 32.83 20.68
N ALA A 96 8.79 32.64 21.93
CA ALA A 96 9.95 33.32 22.52
C ALA A 96 11.29 32.76 21.98
N THR A 97 11.33 31.48 21.63
CA THR A 97 12.48 30.82 21.00
C THR A 97 12.61 31.22 19.54
N ALA A 98 11.49 31.40 18.83
CA ALA A 98 11.46 31.76 17.41
C ALA A 98 12.07 33.13 17.08
N ARG A 99 12.13 34.05 18.05
CA ARG A 99 12.57 35.44 17.86
C ARG A 99 14.04 35.70 18.23
N ASP A 100 14.70 34.75 18.88
CA ASP A 100 16.08 34.87 19.36
C ASP A 100 16.98 33.86 18.61
N PRO A 101 17.97 34.31 17.81
CA PRO A 101 18.77 33.43 16.96
C PRO A 101 19.55 32.38 17.76
N ASP A 102 20.09 32.74 18.92
CA ASP A 102 20.91 31.81 19.71
C ASP A 102 20.03 30.72 20.37
N ARG A 103 18.79 31.07 20.74
CA ARG A 103 17.81 30.11 21.26
C ARG A 103 17.25 29.21 20.17
N LEU A 104 17.06 29.73 18.97
CA LEU A 104 16.59 28.96 17.82
C LEU A 104 17.63 27.91 17.40
N GLU A 105 18.91 28.27 17.36
CA GLU A 105 20.01 27.33 17.13
C GLU A 105 20.08 26.26 18.23
N SER A 106 20.02 26.67 19.50
CA SER A 106 20.01 25.73 20.64
C SER A 106 18.82 24.77 20.62
N TYR A 107 17.66 25.23 20.12
CA TYR A 107 16.49 24.39 19.94
C TYR A 107 16.66 23.41 18.78
N ALA A 108 17.24 23.84 17.65
CA ALA A 108 17.54 22.96 16.52
C ALA A 108 18.47 21.81 16.92
N ASP A 109 19.52 22.08 17.70
CA ASP A 109 20.46 21.08 18.20
C ASP A 109 19.79 20.08 19.17
N ARG A 110 18.94 20.59 20.07
CA ARG A 110 18.15 19.74 20.97
C ARG A 110 17.17 18.87 20.20
N LEU A 111 16.46 19.44 19.23
CA LEU A 111 15.51 18.73 18.39
C LEU A 111 16.19 17.61 17.61
N ALA A 112 17.38 17.86 17.05
CA ALA A 112 18.16 16.83 16.37
C ALA A 112 18.50 15.66 17.32
N THR A 113 18.86 15.97 18.57
CA THR A 113 19.15 14.94 19.59
C THR A 113 17.90 14.15 19.97
N GLU A 114 16.76 14.82 20.19
CA GLU A 114 15.47 14.18 20.48
C GLU A 114 15.00 13.27 19.33
N VAL A 115 15.17 13.71 18.08
CA VAL A 115 14.83 12.91 16.89
C VAL A 115 15.75 11.70 16.73
N ASP A 116 17.06 11.84 16.96
CA ASP A 116 18.00 10.72 16.89
C ASP A 116 17.75 9.68 18.00
N GLU A 117 17.47 10.11 19.23
CA GLU A 117 17.06 9.22 20.32
C GLU A 117 15.74 8.50 19.99
N CYS A 118 14.76 9.23 19.47
CA CYS A 118 13.50 8.66 19.02
C CYS A 118 13.70 7.61 17.92
N ALA A 119 14.55 7.90 16.94
CA ALA A 119 14.89 6.97 15.87
C ALA A 119 15.46 5.66 16.42
N GLN A 120 16.41 5.74 17.37
CA GLN A 120 17.00 4.56 18.00
C GLN A 120 15.96 3.73 18.77
N VAL A 121 15.05 4.38 19.50
CA VAL A 121 13.97 3.70 20.23
C VAL A 121 12.99 3.01 19.28
N VAL A 122 12.53 3.71 18.23
CA VAL A 122 11.63 3.16 17.21
C VAL A 122 12.28 1.96 16.51
N GLU A 123 13.52 2.10 16.05
CA GLU A 123 14.21 1.03 15.33
C GLU A 123 14.53 -0.19 16.21
N SER A 124 14.85 0.02 17.49
CA SER A 124 15.08 -1.09 18.42
C SER A 124 13.78 -1.82 18.74
N ALA A 125 12.68 -1.09 18.96
CA ALA A 125 11.36 -1.68 19.20
C ALA A 125 10.85 -2.48 17.99
N ILE A 126 11.00 -1.94 16.77
CA ILE A 126 10.64 -2.67 15.54
C ILE A 126 11.46 -3.95 15.41
N ARG A 127 12.80 -3.88 15.59
CA ARG A 127 13.68 -5.05 15.53
C ARG A 127 13.32 -6.11 16.57
N GLU A 128 12.97 -5.70 17.78
CA GLU A 128 12.56 -6.63 18.84
C GLU A 128 11.22 -7.31 18.50
N ALA A 129 10.23 -6.55 18.02
CA ALA A 129 8.95 -7.09 17.58
C ALA A 129 9.09 -8.06 16.38
N GLU A 130 9.95 -7.74 15.41
CA GLU A 130 10.28 -8.64 14.30
C GLU A 130 10.91 -9.95 14.80
N ARG A 131 11.87 -9.86 15.73
CA ARG A 131 12.49 -11.04 16.35
C ARG A 131 11.48 -11.91 17.11
N LEU A 132 10.53 -11.29 17.82
CA LEU A 132 9.46 -12.02 18.51
C LEU A 132 8.52 -12.72 17.53
N LEU A 133 8.16 -12.07 16.42
CA LEU A 133 7.36 -12.67 15.35
C LEU A 133 8.09 -13.86 14.72
N GLU A 134 9.35 -13.70 14.36
CA GLU A 134 10.18 -14.78 13.82
C GLU A 134 10.23 -15.98 14.78
N ARG A 135 10.46 -15.72 16.08
CA ARG A 135 10.47 -16.77 17.12
C ARG A 135 9.11 -17.48 17.25
N ARG A 136 7.99 -16.77 17.08
CA ARG A 136 6.65 -17.38 17.06
C ARG A 136 6.42 -18.24 15.81
N LEU A 137 6.88 -17.79 14.65
CA LEU A 137 6.80 -18.54 13.40
C LEU A 137 7.63 -19.82 13.46
N GLU A 138 8.86 -19.73 13.98
CA GLU A 138 9.72 -20.89 14.23
C GLU A 138 9.09 -21.87 15.21
N ARG A 139 8.48 -21.36 16.29
CA ARG A 139 7.76 -22.20 17.26
C ARG A 139 6.59 -22.93 16.60
N ALA A 140 5.81 -22.23 15.78
CA ALA A 140 4.71 -22.83 15.03
C ALA A 140 5.21 -23.86 13.99
N ALA A 141 6.38 -23.64 13.40
CA ALA A 141 7.01 -24.61 12.49
C ALA A 141 7.54 -25.84 13.24
N ALA A 142 8.16 -25.67 14.40
CA ALA A 142 8.64 -26.76 15.26
C ALA A 142 7.47 -27.63 15.73
N TRP A 143 6.35 -27.02 16.13
CA TRP A 143 5.13 -27.75 16.47
C TRP A 143 4.56 -28.57 15.31
N ARG A 144 4.55 -28.02 14.09
CA ARG A 144 4.13 -28.75 12.89
C ARG A 144 5.03 -29.97 12.64
N ARG A 145 6.35 -29.78 12.68
CA ARG A 145 7.31 -30.90 12.52
C ARG A 145 7.17 -31.95 13.62
N ALA A 146 6.97 -31.53 14.87
CA ALA A 146 6.74 -32.46 15.97
C ALA A 146 5.46 -33.29 15.75
N ALA A 147 4.37 -32.66 15.31
CA ALA A 147 3.12 -33.36 14.98
C ALA A 147 3.30 -34.35 13.82
N ASP A 148 4.06 -33.99 12.78
CA ASP A 148 4.38 -34.91 11.68
C ASP A 148 5.20 -36.12 12.16
N LEU A 149 6.15 -35.89 13.07
CA LEU A 149 6.95 -36.97 13.69
C LEU A 149 6.09 -37.87 14.58
N GLU A 150 5.15 -37.31 15.36
CA GLU A 150 4.18 -38.08 16.14
C GLU A 150 3.36 -39.02 15.23
N GLN A 151 2.82 -38.50 14.12
CA GLN A 151 2.06 -39.32 13.15
C GLN A 151 2.92 -40.42 12.52
N GLN A 152 4.16 -40.11 12.14
CA GLN A 152 5.09 -41.10 11.59
C GLN A 152 5.46 -42.17 12.63
N MET A 153 5.58 -41.79 13.90
CA MET A 153 5.83 -42.71 15.00
C MET A 153 4.67 -43.67 15.23
N ASP A 154 3.42 -43.18 15.20
CA ASP A 154 2.23 -44.03 15.33
C ASP A 154 2.13 -45.04 14.17
N LEU A 155 2.45 -44.60 12.95
CA LEU A 155 2.54 -45.50 11.79
C LEU A 155 3.61 -46.58 12.00
N LEU A 156 4.83 -46.20 12.39
CA LEU A 156 5.92 -47.15 12.65
C LEU A 156 5.55 -48.13 13.77
N ARG A 157 4.88 -47.66 14.83
CA ARG A 157 4.41 -48.54 15.92
C ARG A 157 3.44 -49.58 15.39
N SER A 158 2.45 -49.19 14.58
CA SER A 158 1.49 -50.15 13.97
C SER A 158 2.18 -51.19 13.07
N GLN A 159 3.22 -50.78 12.32
CA GLN A 159 4.01 -51.68 11.47
C GLN A 159 4.84 -52.66 12.30
N ILE A 160 5.44 -52.17 13.40
CA ILE A 160 6.20 -53.00 14.33
C ILE A 160 5.28 -54.00 15.03
N GLU A 161 4.10 -53.58 15.49
CA GLU A 161 3.10 -54.48 16.06
C GLU A 161 2.69 -55.59 15.07
N GLY A 162 2.46 -55.25 13.81
CA GLY A 162 2.18 -56.24 12.75
C GLY A 162 3.34 -57.21 12.50
N ALA A 163 4.58 -56.71 12.46
CA ALA A 163 5.76 -57.55 12.30
C ALA A 163 6.01 -58.45 13.53
N VAL A 164 5.82 -57.90 14.73
CA VAL A 164 5.92 -58.62 16.00
C VAL A 164 4.89 -59.74 16.09
N ALA A 165 3.64 -59.49 15.69
CA ALA A 165 2.58 -60.50 15.64
C ALA A 165 2.91 -61.67 14.71
N ARG A 166 3.58 -61.40 13.58
CA ARG A 166 4.06 -62.43 12.64
C ARG A 166 5.17 -63.30 13.22
N ILE A 167 6.12 -62.72 13.94
CA ILE A 167 7.29 -63.44 14.48
C ILE A 167 6.99 -64.04 15.87
N ARG A 168 5.95 -63.56 16.56
CA ARG A 168 5.56 -63.85 17.95
C ARG A 168 6.65 -63.49 18.97
N VAL A 169 7.14 -62.26 18.89
CA VAL A 169 8.12 -61.68 19.84
C VAL A 169 7.40 -60.65 20.72
N GLU A 170 8.01 -60.13 21.78
CA GLU A 170 7.45 -58.99 22.52
C GLU A 170 7.83 -57.64 21.87
N PRO A 171 6.92 -56.64 21.86
CA PRO A 171 7.22 -55.32 21.34
C PRO A 171 8.14 -54.55 22.30
N GLY A 172 9.39 -54.33 21.90
CA GLY A 172 10.39 -53.60 22.70
C GLY A 172 10.45 -52.09 22.45
N LEU A 173 9.33 -51.42 22.15
CA LEU A 173 9.35 -49.97 21.88
C LEU A 173 9.24 -49.15 23.16
N ALA A 174 10.08 -48.12 23.30
CA ALA A 174 9.98 -47.15 24.39
C ALA A 174 8.66 -46.37 24.33
N ALA A 175 8.14 -45.99 25.50
CA ALA A 175 6.96 -45.15 25.62
C ALA A 175 7.20 -43.77 24.98
N PRO A 176 6.17 -43.14 24.39
CA PRO A 176 6.31 -41.82 23.77
C PRO A 176 6.68 -40.77 24.84
N PRO A 177 7.51 -39.78 24.50
CA PRO A 177 7.89 -38.71 25.42
C PRO A 177 6.67 -37.84 25.72
N GLN A 178 6.61 -37.31 26.93
CA GLN A 178 5.50 -36.46 27.35
C GLN A 178 5.46 -35.18 26.50
N ARG A 179 4.30 -34.92 25.89
CA ARG A 179 4.11 -33.74 25.03
C ARG A 179 4.18 -32.46 25.87
N PRO A 180 4.94 -31.43 25.43
CA PRO A 180 4.99 -30.16 26.14
C PRO A 180 3.66 -29.41 26.07
N LEU A 181 3.46 -28.45 26.98
CA LEU A 181 2.27 -27.61 27.01
C LEU A 181 2.15 -26.76 25.72
N PRO A 182 0.92 -26.38 25.29
CA PRO A 182 0.72 -25.61 24.06
C PRO A 182 1.52 -24.30 24.00
N ASP A 183 1.68 -23.65 25.16
CA ASP A 183 2.37 -22.37 25.30
C ASP A 183 3.87 -22.49 25.58
N ALA A 184 4.43 -23.70 25.46
CA ALA A 184 5.85 -23.95 25.72
C ALA A 184 6.76 -23.05 24.86
N GLU A 185 7.94 -22.75 25.41
CA GLU A 185 8.98 -21.99 24.69
C GLU A 185 9.56 -22.80 23.53
N LEU A 186 10.10 -22.09 22.54
CA LEU A 186 10.65 -22.69 21.30
C LEU A 186 11.66 -23.80 21.60
N GLU A 187 12.56 -23.55 22.54
CA GLU A 187 13.63 -24.46 22.95
C GLU A 187 13.08 -25.77 23.48
N THR A 188 11.97 -25.71 24.22
CA THR A 188 11.30 -26.89 24.77
C THR A 188 10.67 -27.72 23.65
N VAL A 189 10.04 -27.06 22.68
CA VAL A 189 9.43 -27.72 21.52
C VAL A 189 10.51 -28.34 20.62
N GLN A 190 11.64 -27.67 20.43
CA GLN A 190 12.77 -28.21 19.66
C GLN A 190 13.42 -29.41 20.34
N ALA A 191 13.59 -29.38 21.68
CA ALA A 191 14.07 -30.54 22.44
C ALA A 191 13.11 -31.73 22.33
N TYR A 192 11.80 -31.47 22.34
CA TYR A 192 10.78 -32.47 22.08
C TYR A 192 10.88 -33.05 20.66
N GLU A 193 11.00 -32.21 19.64
CA GLU A 193 11.23 -32.61 18.24
C GLU A 193 12.47 -33.51 18.11
N ALA A 194 13.58 -33.12 18.74
CA ALA A 194 14.82 -33.91 18.72
C ALA A 194 14.65 -35.29 19.37
N THR A 195 13.93 -35.34 20.50
CA THR A 195 13.64 -36.60 21.20
C THR A 195 12.77 -37.52 20.32
N LEU A 196 11.75 -36.98 19.65
CA LEU A 196 10.92 -37.74 18.71
C LEU A 196 11.73 -38.30 17.54
N LYS A 197 12.68 -37.53 16.98
CA LYS A 197 13.58 -38.02 15.91
C LYS A 197 14.41 -39.21 16.36
N VAL A 198 15.00 -39.15 17.56
CA VAL A 198 15.79 -40.26 18.11
C VAL A 198 14.93 -41.52 18.26
N LEU A 199 13.71 -41.38 18.75
CA LEU A 199 12.78 -42.51 18.88
C LEU A 199 12.32 -43.05 17.53
N GLN A 200 12.13 -42.19 16.54
CA GLN A 200 11.83 -42.59 15.17
C GLN A 200 12.94 -43.44 14.57
N ASP A 201 14.19 -43.01 14.70
CA ASP A 201 15.34 -43.77 14.18
C ASP A 201 15.46 -45.12 14.89
N GLN A 202 15.22 -45.18 16.20
CA GLN A 202 15.20 -46.43 16.95
C GLN A 202 14.08 -47.37 16.46
N ALA A 203 12.87 -46.84 16.27
CA ALA A 203 11.72 -47.61 15.76
C ALA A 203 11.97 -48.13 14.34
N ARG A 204 12.52 -47.30 13.43
CA ARG A 204 12.88 -47.74 12.07
C ARG A 204 13.89 -48.88 12.08
N ARG A 205 14.98 -48.75 12.86
CA ARG A 205 15.98 -49.83 12.99
C ARG A 205 15.38 -51.11 13.56
N GLN A 206 14.43 -51.00 14.49
CA GLN A 206 13.73 -52.17 15.02
C GLN A 206 12.84 -52.83 13.96
N LEU A 207 12.09 -52.04 13.19
CA LEU A 207 11.28 -52.54 12.08
C LEU A 207 12.15 -53.25 11.03
N GLU A 208 13.27 -52.67 10.63
CA GLU A 208 14.22 -53.28 9.69
C GLU A 208 14.75 -54.62 10.21
N ARG A 209 15.12 -54.70 11.51
CA ARG A 209 15.54 -55.96 12.14
C ARG A 209 14.44 -57.02 12.12
N LEU A 210 13.21 -56.64 12.43
CA LEU A 210 12.06 -57.55 12.41
C LEU A 210 11.76 -58.04 10.98
N GLN A 211 11.82 -57.14 9.99
CA GLN A 211 11.65 -57.49 8.59
C GLN A 211 12.76 -58.45 8.10
N ALA A 212 14.01 -58.22 8.48
CA ALA A 212 15.12 -59.14 8.18
C ALA A 212 14.94 -60.51 8.86
N GLN A 213 14.37 -60.56 10.08
CA GLN A 213 14.05 -61.82 10.74
C GLN A 213 12.92 -62.57 10.03
N ILE A 214 11.86 -61.86 9.60
CA ILE A 214 10.75 -62.44 8.80
C ILE A 214 11.32 -63.07 7.53
N SER A 215 12.09 -62.31 6.75
CA SER A 215 12.66 -62.81 5.49
C SER A 215 13.62 -63.97 5.69
N SER A 216 14.42 -63.98 6.76
CA SER A 216 15.29 -65.11 7.09
C SER A 216 14.52 -66.38 7.46
N ARG A 217 13.40 -66.25 8.19
CA ARG A 217 12.50 -67.38 8.50
C ARG A 217 11.84 -67.92 7.24
N GLU A 218 11.33 -67.04 6.39
CA GLU A 218 10.75 -67.43 5.09
C GLU A 218 11.78 -68.18 4.24
N THR A 219 13.01 -67.69 4.17
CA THR A 219 14.10 -68.33 3.41
C THR A 219 14.51 -69.68 4.03
N ALA A 220 14.55 -69.79 5.36
CA ALA A 220 14.85 -71.06 6.05
C ALA A 220 13.76 -72.12 5.82
N ILE A 221 12.48 -71.72 5.79
CA ILE A 221 11.36 -72.61 5.44
C ILE A 221 11.53 -73.16 4.02
N VAL A 222 11.94 -72.31 3.07
CA VAL A 222 12.22 -72.72 1.68
C VAL A 222 13.41 -73.70 1.60
N LEU A 223 14.46 -73.50 2.39
CA LEU A 223 15.68 -74.33 2.39
C LEU A 223 15.55 -75.64 3.17
N SER A 224 14.65 -75.75 4.17
CA SER A 224 14.47 -76.97 4.99
C SER A 224 13.76 -78.14 4.28
N GLY A 225 13.55 -78.05 2.97
CA GLY A 225 13.41 -79.23 2.12
C GLY A 225 12.12 -80.02 2.22
N THR A 226 11.02 -79.44 2.70
CA THR A 226 9.67 -80.03 2.50
C THR A 226 8.76 -79.05 1.76
N PRO A 227 8.81 -79.03 0.42
CA PRO A 227 7.72 -78.49 -0.35
C PRO A 227 6.69 -79.61 -0.53
N THR A 228 5.87 -79.88 0.49
CA THR A 228 4.53 -80.38 0.15
C THR A 228 3.86 -79.23 -0.59
N HIS A 229 3.76 -79.36 -1.92
CA HIS A 229 2.84 -78.60 -2.76
C HIS A 229 1.39 -78.91 -2.35
N ALA A 230 1.00 -78.52 -1.14
CA ALA A 230 -0.24 -77.79 -1.02
C ALA A 230 0.13 -76.38 -1.48
N ARG A 231 -0.62 -75.81 -2.44
CA ARG A 231 -0.79 -74.36 -2.46
C ARG A 231 -1.16 -73.99 -1.04
N THR A 232 -0.21 -73.51 -0.25
CA THR A 232 -0.48 -73.19 1.15
C THR A 232 -1.52 -72.08 1.11
N ALA A 233 -2.50 -72.14 2.00
CA ALA A 233 -3.50 -71.08 2.09
C ALA A 233 -2.84 -69.69 2.13
N GLU A 234 -1.63 -69.60 2.67
CA GLU A 234 -0.78 -68.41 2.69
C GLU A 234 -0.31 -67.94 1.31
N GLN A 235 0.16 -68.81 0.40
CA GLN A 235 0.50 -68.42 -0.97
C GLN A 235 -0.75 -67.97 -1.76
N ALA A 236 -1.87 -68.68 -1.58
CA ALA A 236 -3.14 -68.29 -2.20
C ALA A 236 -3.64 -66.94 -1.65
N LEU A 237 -3.42 -66.66 -0.37
CA LEU A 237 -3.73 -65.37 0.25
C LEU A 237 -2.79 -64.26 -0.23
N THR A 238 -1.50 -64.52 -0.44
CA THR A 238 -0.57 -63.50 -0.97
C THR A 238 -0.84 -63.22 -2.45
N GLU A 239 -1.13 -64.23 -3.26
CA GLU A 239 -1.56 -64.05 -4.65
C GLU A 239 -2.89 -63.29 -4.72
N HIS A 240 -3.87 -63.66 -3.89
CA HIS A 240 -5.15 -62.95 -3.83
C HIS A 240 -4.99 -61.50 -3.37
N ALA A 241 -4.18 -61.25 -2.33
CA ALA A 241 -3.88 -59.89 -1.87
C ALA A 241 -3.14 -59.06 -2.93
N ALA A 242 -2.22 -59.68 -3.69
CA ALA A 242 -1.53 -59.03 -4.80
C ALA A 242 -2.49 -58.72 -5.97
N GLU A 243 -3.43 -59.62 -6.29
CA GLU A 243 -4.48 -59.37 -7.27
C GLU A 243 -5.45 -58.27 -6.83
N GLU A 244 -5.88 -58.26 -5.56
CA GLU A 244 -6.72 -57.20 -4.99
C GLU A 244 -5.99 -55.86 -5.00
N HIS A 245 -4.70 -55.84 -4.66
CA HIS A 245 -3.84 -54.66 -4.78
C HIS A 245 -3.77 -54.17 -6.24
N ALA A 246 -3.50 -55.06 -7.20
CA ALA A 246 -3.45 -54.69 -8.61
C ALA A 246 -4.81 -54.13 -9.11
N ARG A 247 -5.94 -54.71 -8.69
CA ARG A 247 -7.29 -54.24 -9.03
C ARG A 247 -7.60 -52.87 -8.42
N THR A 248 -7.23 -52.64 -7.16
CA THR A 248 -7.47 -51.35 -6.49
C THR A 248 -6.62 -50.24 -7.12
N VAL A 249 -5.35 -50.49 -7.41
CA VAL A 249 -4.48 -49.55 -8.13
C VAL A 249 -5.02 -49.26 -9.54
N ALA A 250 -5.45 -50.28 -10.28
CA ALA A 250 -6.06 -50.09 -11.60
C ALA A 250 -7.35 -49.24 -11.54
N ALA A 251 -8.20 -49.47 -10.53
CA ALA A 251 -9.42 -48.70 -10.32
C ALA A 251 -9.13 -47.24 -9.94
N LEU A 252 -8.12 -46.99 -9.10
CA LEU A 252 -7.69 -45.63 -8.73
C LEU A 252 -7.10 -44.89 -9.93
N ARG A 253 -6.28 -45.55 -10.75
CA ARG A 253 -5.75 -44.97 -12.00
C ARG A 253 -6.86 -44.65 -13.00
N ALA A 254 -7.86 -45.53 -13.14
CA ALA A 254 -9.02 -45.27 -13.98
C ALA A 254 -9.81 -44.05 -13.49
N HIS A 255 -10.01 -43.92 -12.17
CA HIS A 255 -10.67 -42.75 -11.56
C HIS A 255 -9.87 -41.46 -11.78
N LEU A 256 -8.55 -41.50 -11.57
CA LEU A 256 -7.63 -40.38 -11.86
C LEU A 256 -7.77 -39.91 -13.31
N ASN A 257 -7.68 -40.84 -14.27
CA ASN A 257 -7.80 -40.50 -15.69
C ASN A 257 -9.18 -39.92 -16.02
N ALA A 258 -10.26 -40.43 -15.42
CA ALA A 258 -11.60 -39.90 -15.61
C ALA A 258 -11.76 -38.49 -15.04
N GLU A 259 -11.19 -38.18 -13.87
CA GLU A 259 -11.23 -36.85 -13.28
C GLU A 259 -10.34 -35.85 -14.04
N LEU A 260 -9.15 -36.27 -14.51
CA LEU A 260 -8.31 -35.45 -15.38
C LEU A 260 -9.04 -35.09 -16.68
N ALA A 261 -9.69 -36.07 -17.32
CA ALA A 261 -10.50 -35.83 -18.50
C ALA A 261 -11.67 -34.88 -18.21
N ARG A 262 -12.36 -35.04 -17.08
CA ARG A 262 -13.45 -34.13 -16.66
C ARG A 262 -12.97 -32.70 -16.41
N ALA A 263 -11.76 -32.55 -15.88
CA ALA A 263 -11.14 -31.26 -15.64
C ALA A 263 -10.46 -30.66 -16.88
N SER A 264 -10.43 -31.38 -18.02
CA SER A 264 -9.67 -31.00 -19.22
C SER A 264 -8.18 -30.77 -18.94
N LEU A 265 -7.60 -31.56 -18.02
CA LEU A 265 -6.20 -31.50 -17.64
C LEU A 265 -5.45 -32.69 -18.24
N SER A 266 -4.28 -32.43 -18.83
CA SER A 266 -3.33 -33.50 -19.15
C SER A 266 -2.57 -33.89 -17.89
N ALA A 267 -2.31 -35.19 -17.73
CA ALA A 267 -1.42 -35.67 -16.68
C ALA A 267 -0.04 -35.01 -16.78
N GLN A 268 0.48 -34.80 -17.98
CA GLN A 268 1.83 -34.25 -18.20
C GLN A 268 1.96 -32.76 -17.83
N ASP A 269 0.84 -32.05 -17.78
CA ASP A 269 0.86 -30.62 -17.46
C ASP A 269 0.84 -30.38 -15.95
N LEU A 270 0.63 -31.42 -15.14
CA LEU A 270 0.52 -31.26 -13.69
C LEU A 270 1.88 -30.90 -13.07
N PRO A 271 1.90 -30.10 -11.99
CA PRO A 271 3.14 -29.81 -11.28
C PRO A 271 3.78 -31.09 -10.70
N ASP A 272 5.11 -31.17 -10.67
CA ASP A 272 5.88 -32.31 -10.15
C ASP A 272 5.47 -32.71 -8.72
N ALA A 273 5.16 -31.71 -7.87
CA ALA A 273 4.68 -31.96 -6.51
C ALA A 273 3.34 -32.70 -6.48
N MET A 274 2.45 -32.42 -7.43
CA MET A 274 1.16 -33.09 -7.55
C MET A 274 1.32 -34.48 -8.16
N HIS A 275 2.25 -34.67 -9.10
CA HIS A 275 2.67 -35.99 -9.56
C HIS A 275 3.13 -36.87 -8.40
N ALA A 276 4.03 -36.37 -7.55
CA ALA A 276 4.52 -37.09 -6.38
C ALA A 276 3.39 -37.45 -5.40
N GLN A 277 2.40 -36.56 -5.20
CA GLN A 277 1.24 -36.83 -4.35
C GLN A 277 0.30 -37.88 -4.96
N LEU A 278 0.03 -37.82 -6.26
CA LEU A 278 -0.79 -38.81 -6.97
C LEU A 278 -0.11 -40.18 -7.03
N ASP A 279 1.21 -40.21 -7.21
CA ASP A 279 2.01 -41.44 -7.17
C ASP A 279 2.01 -42.04 -5.76
N ALA A 280 2.15 -41.22 -4.71
CA ALA A 280 2.04 -41.69 -3.33
C ALA A 280 0.66 -42.28 -3.03
N VAL A 281 -0.42 -41.64 -3.50
CA VAL A 281 -1.81 -42.12 -3.32
C VAL A 281 -2.08 -43.41 -4.10
N THR A 282 -1.45 -43.59 -5.26
CA THR A 282 -1.63 -44.80 -6.07
C THR A 282 -0.72 -45.96 -5.65
N THR A 283 0.35 -45.70 -4.89
CA THR A 283 1.27 -46.73 -4.38
C THR A 283 0.95 -47.16 -2.95
N GLN A 284 0.31 -46.32 -2.13
CA GLN A 284 -0.10 -46.64 -0.77
C GLN A 284 -1.45 -47.34 -0.75
N THR A 285 -1.48 -48.66 -0.53
CA THR A 285 -2.70 -49.41 -0.24
C THR A 285 -2.85 -49.71 1.24
N SER A 286 -3.68 -48.92 1.90
CA SER A 286 -4.48 -49.35 3.05
C SER A 286 -5.94 -49.47 2.58
N HIS A 287 -6.84 -50.05 3.37
CA HIS A 287 -8.29 -50.18 3.07
C HIS A 287 -9.06 -48.84 2.90
N VAL A 288 -8.37 -47.73 2.65
CA VAL A 288 -8.89 -46.37 2.57
C VAL A 288 -9.20 -46.02 1.12
N ASP A 289 -10.40 -45.50 0.86
CA ASP A 289 -10.82 -45.01 -0.46
C ASP A 289 -10.26 -43.60 -0.72
N TYR A 290 -9.22 -43.52 -1.57
CA TYR A 290 -8.58 -42.27 -1.95
C TYR A 290 -9.24 -41.53 -3.12
N ARG A 291 -10.33 -42.03 -3.70
CA ARG A 291 -11.01 -41.37 -4.83
C ARG A 291 -11.40 -39.93 -4.53
N SER A 292 -11.89 -39.67 -3.31
CA SER A 292 -12.26 -38.33 -2.85
C SER A 292 -11.05 -37.38 -2.74
N SER A 293 -9.88 -37.90 -2.40
CA SER A 293 -8.63 -37.13 -2.33
C SER A 293 -8.14 -36.77 -3.73
N ILE A 294 -8.17 -37.73 -4.67
CA ILE A 294 -7.85 -37.50 -6.08
C ILE A 294 -8.77 -36.42 -6.68
N THR A 295 -10.09 -36.56 -6.50
CA THR A 295 -11.06 -35.57 -6.99
C THR A 295 -10.79 -34.17 -6.43
N ARG A 296 -10.46 -34.05 -5.12
CA ARG A 296 -10.14 -32.76 -4.50
C ARG A 296 -8.83 -32.15 -5.01
N LEU A 297 -7.78 -32.96 -5.19
CA LEU A 297 -6.50 -32.49 -5.71
C LEU A 297 -6.66 -31.94 -7.14
N ILE A 298 -7.37 -32.67 -7.99
CA ILE A 298 -7.65 -32.25 -9.38
C ILE A 298 -8.53 -31.00 -9.42
N ALA A 299 -9.58 -30.94 -8.58
CA ALA A 299 -10.43 -29.76 -8.50
C ALA A 299 -9.66 -28.50 -8.07
N ARG A 300 -8.74 -28.64 -7.10
CA ARG A 300 -7.88 -27.53 -6.66
C ARG A 300 -6.94 -27.06 -7.76
N GLU A 301 -6.30 -27.97 -8.47
CA GLU A 301 -5.39 -27.61 -9.57
C GLU A 301 -6.14 -26.95 -10.72
N ARG A 302 -7.33 -27.45 -11.07
CA ARG A 302 -8.21 -26.79 -12.04
C ARG A 302 -8.56 -25.38 -11.59
N GLN A 303 -9.02 -25.21 -10.36
CA GLN A 303 -9.35 -23.89 -9.81
C GLN A 303 -8.16 -22.94 -9.84
N ARG A 304 -6.96 -23.44 -9.55
CA ARG A 304 -5.72 -22.65 -9.63
C ARG A 304 -5.44 -22.17 -11.06
N ARG A 305 -5.56 -23.04 -12.07
CA ARG A 305 -5.37 -22.66 -13.47
C ARG A 305 -6.42 -21.68 -13.96
N ASP A 306 -7.68 -21.90 -13.62
CA ASP A 306 -8.78 -20.99 -13.94
C ASP A 306 -8.52 -19.61 -13.28
N GLY A 307 -8.03 -19.61 -12.03
CA GLY A 307 -7.63 -18.40 -11.31
C GLY A 307 -6.44 -17.66 -11.93
N ILE A 308 -5.41 -18.39 -12.39
CA ILE A 308 -4.26 -17.82 -13.11
C ILE A 308 -4.72 -17.18 -14.43
N ALA A 309 -5.53 -17.90 -15.21
CA ALA A 309 -6.06 -17.39 -16.47
C ALA A 309 -6.90 -16.13 -16.25
N ARG A 310 -7.76 -16.13 -15.23
CA ARG A 310 -8.57 -14.97 -14.86
C ARG A 310 -7.72 -13.79 -14.38
N ALA A 311 -6.67 -14.04 -13.59
CA ALA A 311 -5.77 -12.99 -13.15
C ALA A 311 -5.04 -12.31 -14.32
N LEU A 312 -4.57 -13.11 -15.29
CA LEU A 312 -3.95 -12.60 -16.51
C LEU A 312 -4.93 -11.78 -17.36
N GLU A 313 -6.19 -12.22 -17.47
CA GLU A 313 -7.24 -11.46 -18.15
C GLU A 313 -7.49 -10.11 -17.47
N LEU A 314 -7.62 -10.09 -16.14
CA LEU A 314 -7.84 -8.85 -15.39
C LEU A 314 -6.64 -7.89 -15.47
N MET A 315 -5.41 -8.40 -15.55
CA MET A 315 -4.23 -7.57 -15.78
C MET A 315 -4.21 -6.92 -17.16
N GLN A 316 -4.86 -7.53 -18.16
CA GLN A 316 -4.97 -6.96 -19.51
C GLN A 316 -6.08 -5.90 -19.61
N SER A 317 -7.09 -5.96 -18.75
CA SER A 317 -8.15 -4.95 -18.64
C SER A 317 -7.79 -3.87 -17.60
N VAL A 318 -6.86 -2.98 -17.96
CA VAL A 318 -6.50 -1.84 -17.12
C VAL A 318 -7.66 -0.82 -17.10
N PRO A 319 -8.12 -0.33 -15.94
CA PRO A 319 -9.13 0.71 -15.88
C PRO A 319 -8.66 2.02 -16.53
N ASP A 320 -9.56 2.68 -17.25
CA ASP A 320 -9.29 4.00 -17.87
C ASP A 320 -8.93 5.04 -16.79
N LEU A 321 -8.02 5.97 -17.10
CA LEU A 321 -7.56 7.04 -16.18
C LEU A 321 -7.01 6.57 -14.82
N ALA A 322 -6.69 5.27 -14.66
CA ALA A 322 -6.15 4.74 -13.40
C ALA A 322 -4.83 5.41 -12.96
N HIS A 323 -4.13 6.08 -13.87
CA HIS A 323 -2.87 6.77 -13.59
C HIS A 323 -3.02 8.29 -13.39
N ASP A 324 -4.18 8.85 -13.73
CA ASP A 324 -4.43 10.29 -13.65
C ASP A 324 -5.00 10.69 -12.28
N ASP A 325 -5.71 9.77 -11.61
CA ASP A 325 -6.11 9.91 -10.21
C ASP A 325 -5.14 9.16 -9.28
N PRO A 326 -4.50 9.85 -8.31
CA PRO A 326 -3.50 9.23 -7.43
C PRO A 326 -4.13 8.15 -6.52
N GLY A 327 -5.40 8.28 -6.14
CA GLY A 327 -6.10 7.31 -5.31
C GLY A 327 -6.37 6.00 -6.06
N LEU A 328 -6.92 6.09 -7.28
CA LEU A 328 -7.12 4.95 -8.16
C LEU A 328 -5.80 4.30 -8.57
N GLY A 329 -4.75 5.09 -8.81
CA GLY A 329 -3.43 4.58 -9.16
C GLY A 329 -2.82 3.71 -8.07
N LEU A 330 -2.92 4.12 -6.80
CA LEU A 330 -2.46 3.32 -5.67
C LEU A 330 -3.25 2.03 -5.52
N ARG A 331 -4.58 2.07 -5.67
CA ARG A 331 -5.42 0.86 -5.61
C ARG A 331 -5.12 -0.10 -6.77
N TRP A 332 -4.97 0.42 -7.98
CA TRP A 332 -4.64 -0.40 -9.15
C TRP A 332 -3.25 -1.03 -9.03
N THR A 333 -2.23 -0.30 -8.59
CA THR A 333 -0.88 -0.86 -8.40
C THR A 333 -0.85 -1.98 -7.36
N SER A 334 -1.58 -1.81 -6.25
CA SER A 334 -1.77 -2.85 -5.23
C SER A 334 -2.46 -4.09 -5.81
N LEU A 335 -3.57 -3.91 -6.54
CA LEU A 335 -4.31 -5.00 -7.18
C LEU A 335 -3.45 -5.70 -8.25
N ALA A 336 -2.73 -4.95 -9.07
CA ALA A 336 -1.85 -5.49 -10.11
C ALA A 336 -0.73 -6.35 -9.51
N ALA A 337 -0.13 -5.91 -8.40
CA ALA A 337 0.86 -6.70 -7.68
C ALA A 337 0.26 -8.02 -7.14
N GLN A 338 -0.98 -7.98 -6.63
CA GLN A 338 -1.69 -9.19 -6.21
C GLN A 338 -2.02 -10.12 -7.38
N LEU A 339 -2.55 -9.59 -8.48
CA LEU A 339 -2.82 -10.34 -9.70
C LEU A 339 -1.55 -10.99 -10.27
N GLN A 340 -0.39 -10.32 -10.20
CA GLN A 340 0.89 -10.87 -10.63
C GLN A 340 1.34 -12.04 -9.75
N ARG A 341 1.13 -11.99 -8.43
CA ARG A 341 1.40 -13.13 -7.53
C ARG A 341 0.49 -14.31 -7.84
N ILE A 342 -0.80 -14.06 -8.11
CA ILE A 342 -1.76 -15.10 -8.51
C ILE A 342 -1.35 -15.72 -9.85
N ALA A 343 -1.03 -14.90 -10.85
CA ALA A 343 -0.58 -15.36 -12.16
C ALA A 343 0.73 -16.17 -12.09
N SER A 344 1.60 -15.84 -11.14
CA SER A 344 2.83 -16.60 -10.83
C SER A 344 2.56 -17.88 -10.03
N GLY A 345 1.30 -18.13 -9.64
CA GLY A 345 0.88 -19.29 -8.86
C GLY A 345 1.32 -19.25 -7.40
N LEU A 346 1.69 -18.08 -6.85
CA LEU A 346 2.10 -17.90 -5.45
C LEU A 346 0.91 -17.67 -4.51
N GLU A 347 -0.22 -17.23 -5.05
CA GLU A 347 -1.44 -16.90 -4.31
C GLU A 347 -2.65 -17.47 -5.06
N ASP A 348 -3.69 -17.89 -4.33
CA ASP A 348 -4.92 -18.41 -4.93
C ASP A 348 -5.85 -17.24 -5.33
N PHE A 349 -6.52 -17.38 -6.47
CA PHE A 349 -7.52 -16.40 -6.90
C PHE A 349 -8.74 -16.42 -5.97
N SER A 350 -9.20 -15.23 -5.56
CA SER A 350 -10.31 -15.08 -4.64
C SER A 350 -11.38 -14.12 -5.16
N PRO A 351 -12.67 -14.28 -4.79
CA PRO A 351 -13.75 -13.39 -5.23
C PRO A 351 -13.62 -11.93 -4.76
N SER A 352 -12.75 -11.63 -3.80
CA SER A 352 -12.46 -10.24 -3.40
C SER A 352 -11.62 -9.52 -4.45
N VAL A 353 -10.69 -10.21 -5.11
CA VAL A 353 -9.85 -9.64 -6.18
C VAL A 353 -10.72 -9.21 -7.35
N GLU A 354 -11.70 -10.04 -7.72
CA GLU A 354 -12.63 -9.72 -8.80
C GLU A 354 -13.55 -8.54 -8.45
N ARG A 355 -14.03 -8.47 -7.20
CA ARG A 355 -14.84 -7.34 -6.73
C ARG A 355 -14.05 -6.03 -6.73
N GLU A 356 -12.79 -6.05 -6.29
CA GLU A 356 -11.93 -4.87 -6.31
C GLU A 356 -11.66 -4.40 -7.75
N SER A 357 -11.35 -5.33 -8.65
CA SER A 357 -11.19 -5.00 -10.08
C SER A 357 -12.45 -4.36 -10.66
N ALA A 358 -13.63 -4.94 -10.39
CA ALA A 358 -14.89 -4.40 -10.85
C ALA A 358 -15.18 -3.01 -10.26
N GLN A 359 -14.91 -2.82 -8.97
CA GLN A 359 -15.10 -1.53 -8.31
C GLN A 359 -14.18 -0.46 -8.90
N LEU A 360 -12.92 -0.78 -9.17
CA LEU A 360 -12.00 0.15 -9.83
C LEU A 360 -12.48 0.58 -11.21
N HIS A 361 -13.06 -0.33 -12.00
CA HIS A 361 -13.65 0.03 -13.29
C HIS A 361 -14.88 0.93 -13.14
N VAL A 362 -15.70 0.73 -12.11
CA VAL A 362 -16.84 1.59 -11.81
C VAL A 362 -16.36 2.98 -11.42
N ASP A 363 -15.40 3.07 -10.51
CA ASP A 363 -14.85 4.34 -10.02
C ASP A 363 -14.13 5.10 -11.15
N ALA A 364 -13.34 4.42 -11.97
CA ALA A 364 -12.70 4.99 -13.16
C ALA A 364 -13.74 5.57 -14.14
N ARG A 365 -14.78 4.79 -14.47
CA ARG A 365 -15.87 5.28 -15.33
C ARG A 365 -16.60 6.47 -14.73
N ARG A 366 -16.76 6.49 -13.40
CA ARG A 366 -17.35 7.61 -12.67
C ARG A 366 -16.56 8.89 -12.88
N LEU A 367 -15.24 8.84 -12.74
CA LEU A 367 -14.35 9.98 -13.00
C LEU A 367 -14.37 10.43 -14.46
N VAL A 368 -14.34 9.47 -15.40
CA VAL A 368 -14.46 9.75 -16.83
C VAL A 368 -15.77 10.49 -17.13
N ASN A 369 -16.89 9.99 -16.63
CA ASN A 369 -18.20 10.61 -16.80
C ASN A 369 -18.26 12.01 -16.18
N MET A 370 -17.68 12.18 -14.99
CA MET A 370 -17.60 13.49 -14.33
C MET A 370 -16.78 14.47 -15.16
N ALA A 371 -15.63 14.06 -15.69
CA ALA A 371 -14.79 14.90 -16.54
C ALA A 371 -15.51 15.28 -17.84
N PHE A 372 -16.17 14.34 -18.50
CA PHE A 372 -16.95 14.61 -19.71
C PHE A 372 -18.11 15.57 -19.44
N THR A 373 -18.91 15.30 -18.40
CA THR A 373 -20.05 16.17 -18.05
C THR A 373 -19.64 17.56 -17.57
N ARG A 374 -18.52 17.68 -16.84
CA ARG A 374 -17.94 18.98 -16.47
C ARG A 374 -17.53 19.75 -17.73
N THR A 375 -16.91 19.08 -18.70
CA THR A 375 -16.51 19.69 -19.97
C THR A 375 -17.72 20.16 -20.77
N ASP A 376 -18.74 19.32 -20.94
CA ASP A 376 -19.98 19.65 -21.65
C ASP A 376 -20.71 20.83 -20.97
N TRP A 377 -20.74 20.85 -19.64
CA TRP A 377 -21.32 21.96 -18.88
C TRP A 377 -20.55 23.27 -19.11
N ILE A 378 -19.21 23.24 -19.08
CA ILE A 378 -18.38 24.42 -19.36
C ILE A 378 -18.65 24.94 -20.79
N GLU A 379 -18.72 24.05 -21.78
CA GLU A 379 -19.01 24.42 -23.17
C GLU A 379 -20.40 25.06 -23.29
N GLY A 380 -21.43 24.48 -22.66
CA GLY A 380 -22.77 25.03 -22.62
C GLY A 380 -22.86 26.40 -21.96
N MET A 381 -22.07 26.64 -20.90
CA MET A 381 -21.96 27.93 -20.22
C MET A 381 -21.28 28.97 -21.13
N CYS A 382 -20.18 28.59 -21.78
CA CYS A 382 -19.50 29.45 -22.75
C CYS A 382 -20.39 29.85 -23.92
N ALA A 383 -21.18 28.91 -24.45
CA ALA A 383 -22.13 29.17 -25.53
C ALA A 383 -23.22 30.20 -25.15
N GLN A 384 -23.44 30.46 -23.86
CA GLN A 384 -24.37 31.47 -23.36
C GLN A 384 -23.70 32.79 -22.92
N GLY A 385 -22.40 32.98 -23.21
CA GLY A 385 -21.70 34.22 -22.87
C GLY A 385 -21.13 34.26 -21.45
N PHE A 386 -20.86 33.09 -20.85
CA PHE A 386 -20.18 33.00 -19.57
C PHE A 386 -18.71 32.57 -19.73
N GLU A 387 -17.81 33.12 -18.92
CA GLU A 387 -16.43 32.64 -18.80
C GLU A 387 -16.26 31.83 -17.52
N VAL A 388 -15.86 30.56 -17.63
CA VAL A 388 -15.67 29.67 -16.47
C VAL A 388 -14.18 29.60 -16.11
N LEU A 389 -13.87 29.88 -14.84
CA LEU A 389 -12.50 29.97 -14.34
C LEU A 389 -12.31 29.15 -13.05
N GLU A 390 -11.11 28.61 -12.84
CA GLU A 390 -10.72 27.94 -11.59
C GLU A 390 -10.19 28.95 -10.56
N ARG A 391 -10.55 28.78 -9.29
CA ARG A 391 -9.99 29.57 -8.18
C ARG A 391 -8.48 29.33 -8.03
N GLU A 392 -7.73 30.35 -7.61
CA GLU A 392 -6.27 30.20 -7.35
C GLU A 392 -5.97 29.19 -6.24
N GLU A 393 -6.90 29.02 -5.30
CA GLU A 393 -6.79 28.06 -4.19
C GLU A 393 -7.14 26.61 -4.60
N GLY A 394 -7.50 26.37 -5.86
CA GLY A 394 -7.73 25.03 -6.42
C GLY A 394 -9.12 24.42 -6.14
N GLU A 395 -9.90 24.98 -5.20
CA GLU A 395 -11.24 24.49 -4.87
C GLU A 395 -12.34 25.41 -5.42
N GLY A 396 -13.07 24.92 -6.44
CA GLY A 396 -14.28 25.53 -6.96
C GLY A 396 -14.11 26.36 -8.24
N LEU A 397 -15.23 26.50 -8.97
CA LEU A 397 -15.32 27.27 -10.20
C LEU A 397 -15.96 28.64 -9.94
N VAL A 398 -15.47 29.65 -10.67
CA VAL A 398 -16.06 30.99 -10.75
C VAL A 398 -16.52 31.21 -12.17
N VAL A 399 -17.80 31.49 -12.34
CA VAL A 399 -18.37 31.80 -13.65
C VAL A 399 -18.59 33.30 -13.73
N VAL A 400 -18.04 33.94 -14.75
CA VAL A 400 -18.13 35.38 -14.97
C VAL A 400 -19.13 35.63 -16.09
N ASP A 401 -20.06 36.55 -15.88
CA ASP A 401 -20.95 36.99 -16.94
C ASP A 401 -20.22 38.00 -17.85
N LEU A 402 -20.10 37.70 -19.15
CA LEU A 402 -19.45 38.61 -20.10
C LEU A 402 -20.34 39.80 -20.46
N ASP A 403 -21.66 39.67 -20.34
CA ASP A 403 -22.62 40.75 -20.57
C ASP A 403 -22.68 41.71 -19.37
N HIS A 404 -22.34 41.21 -18.17
CA HIS A 404 -22.31 41.94 -16.90
C HIS A 404 -21.04 41.60 -16.08
N PRO A 405 -19.87 42.17 -16.40
CA PRO A 405 -18.58 41.79 -15.79
C PRO A 405 -18.47 41.99 -14.26
N GLU A 406 -19.34 42.84 -13.71
CA GLU A 406 -19.53 43.09 -12.27
C GLU A 406 -20.30 41.98 -11.53
N ILE A 407 -20.79 40.98 -12.26
CA ILE A 407 -21.51 39.81 -11.74
C ILE A 407 -20.69 38.55 -11.96
N TRP A 408 -20.60 37.74 -10.91
CA TRP A 408 -20.04 36.40 -11.00
C TRP A 408 -20.90 35.41 -10.23
N LEU A 409 -20.77 34.14 -10.60
CA LEU A 409 -21.41 33.02 -9.95
C LEU A 409 -20.33 32.19 -9.27
N GLU A 410 -20.49 31.95 -7.98
CA GLU A 410 -19.65 30.98 -7.27
C GLU A 410 -20.29 29.59 -7.41
N ALA A 411 -19.55 28.67 -8.01
CA ALA A 411 -20.00 27.31 -8.21
C ALA A 411 -19.45 26.41 -7.09
N THR A 412 -20.34 25.75 -6.37
CA THR A 412 -19.99 24.61 -5.52
C THR A 412 -20.22 23.34 -6.31
N GLU A 413 -19.13 22.64 -6.61
CA GLU A 413 -19.12 21.38 -7.38
C GLU A 413 -19.54 20.22 -6.48
N TYR A 414 -20.37 19.32 -6.99
CA TYR A 414 -20.70 18.06 -6.35
C TYR A 414 -20.93 16.97 -7.39
N GLU A 415 -20.77 15.74 -6.95
CA GLU A 415 -20.92 14.56 -7.77
C GLU A 415 -22.36 14.02 -7.65
N THR A 416 -22.96 13.68 -8.78
CA THR A 416 -24.28 13.04 -8.82
C THR A 416 -24.18 11.53 -8.51
N ASP A 417 -25.31 10.92 -8.19
CA ASP A 417 -25.41 9.47 -7.90
C ASP A 417 -24.94 8.58 -9.06
N GLN A 418 -24.92 9.11 -10.30
CA GLN A 418 -24.45 8.40 -11.50
C GLN A 418 -23.00 8.77 -11.90
N GLY A 419 -22.30 9.57 -11.09
CA GLY A 419 -20.96 10.03 -11.43
C GLY A 419 -20.89 11.17 -12.44
N GLY A 420 -22.02 11.84 -12.69
CA GLY A 420 -22.03 13.09 -13.45
C GLY A 420 -21.66 14.28 -12.59
N PHE A 421 -21.17 15.32 -13.24
CA PHE A 421 -20.90 16.63 -12.67
C PHE A 421 -22.20 17.39 -12.39
N ALA A 422 -22.29 18.00 -11.20
CA ALA A 422 -23.32 18.96 -10.88
C ALA A 422 -22.73 20.14 -10.09
N ALA A 423 -23.37 21.30 -10.20
CA ALA A 423 -22.93 22.50 -9.52
C ALA A 423 -24.11 23.32 -9.02
N THR A 424 -23.97 23.90 -7.83
CA THR A 424 -24.88 24.93 -7.32
C THR A 424 -24.22 26.28 -7.51
N LEU A 425 -24.93 27.20 -8.14
CA LEU A 425 -24.42 28.52 -8.49
C LEU A 425 -25.03 29.56 -7.57
N GLU A 426 -24.18 30.35 -6.90
CA GLU A 426 -24.60 31.52 -6.13
C GLU A 426 -24.22 32.80 -6.84
N ILE A 427 -25.21 33.67 -7.10
CA ILE A 427 -25.01 34.95 -7.81
C ILE A 427 -24.45 36.02 -6.85
N MET A 428 -23.33 36.62 -7.24
CA MET A 428 -22.58 37.60 -6.46
C MET A 428 -22.30 38.87 -7.28
N THR A 429 -22.21 40.02 -6.61
CA THR A 429 -21.76 41.29 -7.22
C THR A 429 -20.99 42.16 -6.24
N ASP A 430 -20.09 43.02 -6.75
CA ASP A 430 -19.38 44.06 -6.00
C ASP A 430 -19.94 45.47 -6.29
N ALA A 431 -20.89 45.60 -7.23
CA ALA A 431 -21.50 46.87 -7.62
C ALA A 431 -22.44 47.41 -6.52
N ALA A 432 -22.57 48.74 -6.41
CA ALA A 432 -23.45 49.42 -5.45
C ALA A 432 -24.95 49.07 -5.65
N PRO A 433 -25.83 49.22 -4.65
CA PRO A 433 -27.22 48.73 -4.74
C PRO A 433 -28.11 49.57 -5.65
N ASN A 434 -28.45 49.00 -6.81
CA ASN A 434 -29.44 49.52 -7.76
C ASN A 434 -30.63 48.55 -7.86
N SER A 435 -31.53 48.61 -6.86
CA SER A 435 -32.63 47.63 -6.69
C SER A 435 -33.59 47.44 -7.88
N SER A 436 -33.63 48.37 -8.84
CA SER A 436 -34.45 48.27 -10.06
C SER A 436 -33.80 47.46 -11.18
N GLU A 437 -32.47 47.38 -11.21
CA GLU A 437 -31.70 46.71 -12.27
C GLU A 437 -31.38 45.26 -11.86
N ASP A 438 -31.09 45.02 -10.57
CA ASP A 438 -30.75 43.70 -10.02
C ASP A 438 -31.75 42.60 -10.40
N GLY A 439 -33.06 42.92 -10.41
CA GLY A 439 -34.12 41.97 -10.72
C GLY A 439 -34.24 41.62 -12.22
N VAL A 440 -33.82 42.52 -13.10
CA VAL A 440 -33.79 42.27 -14.55
C VAL A 440 -32.57 41.43 -14.90
N VAL A 441 -31.41 41.79 -14.35
CA VAL A 441 -30.17 41.07 -14.59
C VAL A 441 -30.23 39.65 -14.02
N THR A 442 -30.77 39.47 -12.82
CA THR A 442 -30.98 38.13 -12.24
C THR A 442 -31.85 37.25 -13.15
N LYS A 443 -32.94 37.79 -13.71
CA LYS A 443 -33.81 37.04 -14.61
C LYS A 443 -33.12 36.66 -15.92
N ASP A 444 -32.33 37.57 -16.47
CA ASP A 444 -31.57 37.30 -17.69
C ASP A 444 -30.50 36.22 -17.47
N VAL A 445 -29.72 36.35 -16.40
CA VAL A 445 -28.72 35.35 -15.98
C VAL A 445 -29.40 33.99 -15.76
N CYS A 446 -30.49 33.92 -15.00
CA CYS A 446 -31.25 32.66 -14.81
C CYS A 446 -31.76 32.07 -16.14
N ALA A 447 -32.19 32.91 -17.09
CA ALA A 447 -32.67 32.45 -18.39
C ALA A 447 -31.52 31.90 -19.27
N ARG A 448 -30.34 32.54 -19.23
CA ARG A 448 -29.12 32.05 -19.89
C ARG A 448 -28.62 30.76 -19.25
N LEU A 449 -28.61 30.67 -17.93
CA LEU A 449 -28.27 29.44 -17.18
C LEU A 449 -29.20 28.28 -17.55
N ALA A 450 -30.52 28.52 -17.63
CA ALA A 450 -31.47 27.49 -18.06
C ALA A 450 -31.24 27.01 -19.51
N ARG A 451 -30.75 27.89 -20.40
CA ARG A 451 -30.36 27.52 -21.77
C ARG A 451 -29.05 26.73 -21.81
N ALA A 452 -28.03 27.14 -21.06
CA ALA A 452 -26.79 26.39 -20.92
C ALA A 452 -27.07 24.97 -20.42
N ALA A 453 -27.94 24.85 -19.42
CA ALA A 453 -28.28 23.59 -18.79
C ALA A 453 -29.17 22.66 -19.65
N SER A 454 -29.77 23.18 -20.73
CA SER A 454 -30.59 22.42 -21.68
C SER A 454 -29.88 22.12 -23.01
N SER A 455 -28.61 22.54 -23.17
CA SER A 455 -27.77 22.18 -24.30
C SER A 455 -27.42 20.69 -24.22
N LYS A 456 -28.18 19.85 -24.91
CA LYS A 456 -28.05 18.38 -24.84
C LYS A 456 -26.93 17.88 -25.74
N THR A 457 -25.87 17.34 -25.16
CA THR A 457 -25.08 16.24 -25.74
C THR A 457 -25.84 14.92 -25.52
N PRO A 458 -25.94 14.04 -26.53
CA PRO A 458 -26.79 12.84 -26.46
C PRO A 458 -26.32 11.74 -25.50
N ASN A 459 -25.14 11.88 -24.88
CA ASN A 459 -24.51 10.79 -24.12
C ASN A 459 -24.56 10.91 -22.60
N VAL A 460 -25.00 12.04 -22.01
CA VAL A 460 -25.17 12.13 -20.54
C VAL A 460 -26.39 12.93 -20.16
N ALA A 461 -27.23 12.36 -19.28
CA ALA A 461 -28.39 13.05 -18.74
C ALA A 461 -27.93 14.04 -17.66
N THR A 462 -27.86 15.32 -18.01
CA THR A 462 -27.67 16.41 -17.05
C THR A 462 -29.04 16.85 -16.53
N GLU A 463 -29.31 16.58 -15.25
CA GLU A 463 -30.46 17.15 -14.55
C GLU A 463 -30.05 18.49 -13.95
N SER A 464 -30.67 19.57 -14.40
CA SER A 464 -30.45 20.91 -13.88
C SER A 464 -31.75 21.44 -13.30
N THR A 465 -31.70 21.84 -12.03
CA THR A 465 -32.83 22.49 -11.35
C THR A 465 -32.38 23.84 -10.82
N VAL A 466 -32.99 24.91 -11.29
CA VAL A 466 -32.74 26.26 -10.80
C VAL A 466 -33.53 26.45 -9.51
N ILE A 467 -32.85 26.47 -8.36
CA ILE A 467 -33.47 26.67 -7.05
C ILE A 467 -33.34 28.15 -6.67
N GLU A 468 -34.37 28.96 -6.97
CA GLU A 468 -34.43 30.35 -6.51
C GLU A 468 -34.72 30.42 -5.00
N ARG A 469 -33.69 30.65 -4.16
CA ARG A 469 -33.86 30.80 -2.70
C ARG A 469 -33.96 32.27 -2.25
N GLU A 470 -33.37 33.22 -2.97
CA GLU A 470 -33.31 34.63 -2.55
C GLU A 470 -33.53 35.58 -3.74
N ARG A 471 -34.32 36.64 -3.56
CA ARG A 471 -34.63 37.64 -4.60
C ARG A 471 -33.56 38.72 -4.78
N ARG A 472 -32.43 38.64 -4.07
CA ARG A 472 -31.38 39.68 -4.04
C ARG A 472 -30.01 39.07 -4.27
N ILE A 473 -29.20 39.72 -5.10
CA ILE A 473 -27.82 39.35 -5.39
C ILE A 473 -26.98 39.54 -4.11
N LYS A 474 -26.21 38.51 -3.73
CA LYS A 474 -25.32 38.59 -2.57
C LYS A 474 -24.12 39.48 -2.88
N ARG A 475 -23.61 40.18 -1.87
CA ARG A 475 -22.50 41.13 -2.03
C ARG A 475 -21.25 40.56 -1.40
N ALA A 476 -20.21 40.39 -2.20
CA ALA A 476 -18.90 39.98 -1.73
C ALA A 476 -17.81 40.66 -2.55
N ARG A 477 -16.55 40.42 -2.18
CA ARG A 477 -15.40 40.78 -3.00
C ARG A 477 -15.12 39.62 -3.95
N ARG A 478 -14.88 39.91 -5.23
CA ARG A 478 -14.53 38.88 -6.22
C ARG A 478 -13.28 38.09 -5.75
N PRO A 479 -13.34 36.75 -5.70
CA PRO A 479 -12.20 35.92 -5.30
C PRO A 479 -11.06 36.03 -6.31
N ALA A 480 -9.82 35.73 -5.87
CA ALA A 480 -8.67 35.65 -6.75
C ALA A 480 -8.79 34.41 -7.66
N VAL A 481 -8.51 34.58 -8.96
CA VAL A 481 -8.83 33.58 -9.97
C VAL A 481 -7.57 33.24 -10.77
N ALA A 482 -7.24 31.95 -10.87
CA ALA A 482 -6.15 31.50 -11.69
C ALA A 482 -6.61 31.55 -13.15
N ARG A 483 -5.90 32.29 -14.02
CA ARG A 483 -6.13 32.22 -15.47
C ARG A 483 -5.60 30.91 -16.03
N LYS A 484 -6.27 29.79 -15.72
CA LYS A 484 -6.34 28.66 -16.64
C LYS A 484 -7.56 28.90 -17.50
N THR A 485 -7.36 29.54 -18.64
CA THR A 485 -8.41 29.64 -19.66
C THR A 485 -8.65 28.24 -20.22
N PHE A 486 -9.71 27.58 -19.79
CA PHE A 486 -10.26 26.44 -20.54
C PHE A 486 -10.80 27.02 -21.84
N THR A 487 -10.10 26.77 -22.95
CA THR A 487 -10.44 27.19 -24.32
C THR A 487 -11.03 28.61 -24.44
N GLN A 488 -10.25 29.58 -24.93
CA GLN A 488 -10.79 30.89 -25.31
C GLN A 488 -12.02 30.70 -26.21
N CYS A 489 -13.19 30.99 -25.66
CA CYS A 489 -14.46 30.98 -26.37
C CYS A 489 -14.36 32.08 -27.43
N SER A 490 -14.20 31.64 -28.68
CA SER A 490 -13.98 32.48 -29.87
C SER A 490 -15.24 32.59 -30.70
#